data_AF-A0A2V5VYR4-F1
#
_entry.id   AF-A0A2V5VYR4-F1
#
_cell.length_a   1.000
_cell.length_b   1.000
_cell.length_c   1.000
_cell.angle_alpha   90.00
_cell.angle_beta   90.00
_cell.angle_gamma   90.00
#
_symmetry.space_group_name_H-M   'P 1'
#
loop_
_entity.id
_entity.type
_entity.pdbx_description
1 polymer ?
#
loop_
_entity_poly.entity_id
_entity_poly.type
_entity_poly.pdbx_seq_one_letter_code
_entity_poly.pdbx_strand_id
1 'polypeptide(L)'
;QERLIGEFRAAKGLKARLSVANELLKNLSDLTDKNTAVAEAINMLNVEIVSHQRTLPALALEAIFVRDELRLAAGAPGAEGELTPVAVWSQNLKLGQLLEQVPAAKHKHALQSFKDSNPEHWHEALLGVINTVSAKLCTEFAHLLIHEGRLAPLKEMLARVISQHTAGSELLLWLAKERSDAFADILGPEVFRAMLTAMERDQFNEKKSNKLRDYILDDQELIVELIESADLEVIKDLTRALQLSPCFDDMDKRSLLARIVKSYPAAQALISGEQSKQDSSLVVSWESLERRKTEYDELVHKKIPANSKEIAAAREHGDLRENHEYKSAKEMQKLLMRRKGELESQLVRARGTDFANAATDTVGIGTRVKVTELGTQHMETFTILGAWDSEPEKGIVTYLTPIAQSLLNRKVGEEVEFELAGAKKHFRIDAIEPYKTV
;
A
#
# COMPACT_ATOMS: atom_id res chain seq x y z
N GLN A 1 -48.18 11.77 25.09
CA GLN A 1 -47.53 12.22 26.33
C GLN A 1 -47.67 11.21 27.47
N GLU A 2 -48.87 10.90 27.97
CA GLU A 2 -49.07 9.98 29.12
C GLU A 2 -48.48 8.58 28.90
N ARG A 3 -48.55 8.05 27.67
CA ARG A 3 -47.91 6.78 27.30
C ARG A 3 -46.40 6.79 27.55
N LEU A 4 -45.68 7.78 27.01
CA LEU A 4 -44.21 7.86 27.10
C LEU A 4 -43.74 8.07 28.54
N ILE A 5 -44.44 8.92 29.31
CA ILE A 5 -44.13 9.14 30.73
C ILE A 5 -44.45 7.87 31.55
N GLY A 6 -45.56 7.18 31.25
CA GLY A 6 -45.91 5.91 31.86
C GLY A 6 -44.89 4.81 31.58
N GLU A 7 -44.41 4.71 30.34
CA GLU A 7 -43.32 3.80 29.94
C GLU A 7 -42.00 4.16 30.64
N PHE A 8 -41.72 5.45 30.80
CA PHE A 8 -40.52 5.91 31.51
C PHE A 8 -40.54 5.51 33.00
N ARG A 9 -41.70 5.63 33.66
CA ARG A 9 -41.92 5.19 35.04
C ARG A 9 -41.83 3.67 35.18
N ALA A 10 -42.37 2.93 34.22
CA ALA A 10 -42.35 1.48 34.21
C ALA A 10 -40.96 0.90 33.90
N ALA A 11 -40.11 1.65 33.19
CA ALA A 11 -38.77 1.23 32.82
C ALA A 11 -37.87 1.03 34.06
N LYS A 12 -37.29 -0.18 34.16
CA LYS A 12 -36.38 -0.57 35.24
C LYS A 12 -34.94 -0.57 34.75
N GLY A 13 -34.08 0.14 35.48
CA GLY A 13 -32.66 0.27 35.19
C GLY A 13 -32.33 1.26 34.08
N LEU A 14 -31.06 1.66 34.04
CA LEU A 14 -30.58 2.74 33.18
C LEU A 14 -30.83 2.49 31.69
N LYS A 15 -30.60 1.27 31.19
CA LYS A 15 -30.74 0.96 29.75
C LYS A 15 -32.18 1.15 29.25
N ALA A 16 -33.15 0.65 30.00
CA ALA A 16 -34.56 0.76 29.64
C ALA A 16 -35.01 2.24 29.68
N ARG A 17 -34.64 2.97 30.75
CA ARG A 17 -34.95 4.40 30.87
C ARG A 17 -34.29 5.24 29.79
N LEU A 18 -33.05 4.92 29.42
CA LEU A 18 -32.35 5.58 28.33
C LEU A 18 -33.05 5.36 26.98
N SER A 19 -33.59 4.16 26.72
CA SER A 19 -34.39 3.91 25.52
C SER A 19 -35.61 4.84 25.45
N VAL A 20 -36.38 4.91 26.54
CA VAL A 20 -37.55 5.80 26.60
C VAL A 20 -37.15 7.28 26.58
N ALA A 21 -35.99 7.65 27.15
CA ALA A 21 -35.46 9.02 27.09
C ALA A 21 -35.17 9.47 25.65
N ASN A 22 -34.57 8.59 24.85
CA ASN A 22 -34.31 8.86 23.44
C ASN A 22 -35.62 8.97 22.63
N GLU A 23 -36.63 8.15 22.94
CA GLU A 23 -37.96 8.29 22.33
C GLU A 23 -38.64 9.59 22.74
N LEU A 24 -38.54 9.97 24.01
CA LEU A 24 -39.03 11.24 24.51
C LEU A 24 -38.39 12.40 23.76
N LEU A 25 -37.05 12.39 23.64
CA LEU A 25 -36.26 13.41 22.94
C LEU A 25 -36.71 13.58 21.48
N LYS A 26 -36.93 12.47 20.75
CA LYS A 26 -37.39 12.47 19.36
C LYS A 26 -38.79 13.06 19.17
N ASN A 27 -39.68 12.88 20.16
CA ASN A 27 -41.08 13.28 20.09
C ASN A 27 -41.38 14.55 20.91
N LEU A 28 -40.37 15.33 21.30
CA LEU A 28 -40.54 16.50 22.17
C LEU A 28 -41.48 17.57 21.59
N SER A 29 -41.47 17.74 20.26
CA SER A 29 -42.35 18.71 19.57
C SER A 29 -43.83 18.40 19.74
N ASP A 30 -44.16 17.14 20.00
CA ASP A 30 -45.52 16.63 19.98
C ASP A 30 -46.11 16.55 21.40
N LEU A 31 -45.36 16.99 22.41
CA LEU A 31 -45.77 16.99 23.81
C LEU A 31 -46.51 18.29 24.16
N THR A 32 -47.69 18.14 24.74
CA THR A 32 -48.51 19.25 25.25
C THR A 32 -47.89 19.93 26.48
N ASP A 33 -47.22 19.18 27.36
CA ASP A 33 -46.45 19.72 28.50
C ASP A 33 -45.04 19.13 28.52
N LYS A 34 -44.20 19.71 27.66
CA LYS A 34 -42.81 19.33 27.45
C LYS A 34 -41.95 19.51 28.71
N ASN A 35 -42.15 20.60 29.44
CA ASN A 35 -41.28 20.98 30.55
C ASN A 35 -41.41 19.99 31.72
N THR A 36 -42.64 19.61 32.06
CA THR A 36 -42.89 18.62 33.11
C THR A 36 -42.34 17.24 32.73
N ALA A 37 -42.58 16.80 31.49
CA ALA A 37 -42.09 15.51 31.00
C ALA A 37 -40.55 15.41 31.02
N VAL A 38 -39.88 16.48 30.59
CA VAL A 38 -38.41 16.55 30.59
C VAL A 38 -37.85 16.62 32.01
N ALA A 39 -38.44 17.44 32.90
CA ALA A 39 -37.99 17.53 34.28
C ALA A 39 -38.07 16.18 35.01
N GLU A 40 -39.15 15.43 34.79
CA GLU A 40 -39.31 14.09 35.34
C GLU A 40 -38.25 13.11 34.80
N ALA A 41 -38.04 13.09 33.48
CA ALA A 41 -37.03 12.24 32.85
C ALA A 41 -35.61 12.56 33.35
N ILE A 42 -35.25 13.84 33.47
CA ILE A 42 -33.95 14.30 33.99
C ILE A 42 -33.75 13.81 35.43
N ASN A 43 -34.73 13.99 36.31
CA ASN A 43 -34.64 13.55 37.71
C ASN A 43 -34.40 12.05 37.82
N MET A 44 -35.15 11.26 37.05
CA MET A 44 -35.02 9.81 37.04
C MET A 44 -33.70 9.34 36.42
N LEU A 45 -33.20 10.02 35.38
CA LEU A 45 -31.88 9.73 34.80
C LEU A 45 -30.76 10.06 35.78
N ASN A 46 -30.83 11.19 36.50
CA ASN A 46 -29.83 11.57 37.49
C ASN A 46 -29.62 10.49 38.56
N VAL A 47 -30.72 9.91 39.07
CA VAL A 47 -30.64 8.80 40.03
C VAL A 47 -29.93 7.58 39.43
N GLU A 48 -30.32 7.18 38.21
CA GLU A 48 -29.78 5.98 37.57
C GLU A 48 -28.32 6.15 37.13
N ILE A 49 -27.94 7.33 36.64
CA ILE A 49 -26.56 7.64 36.24
C ILE A 49 -25.63 7.47 37.45
N VAL A 50 -26.02 8.00 38.62
CA VAL A 50 -25.25 7.85 39.87
C VAL A 50 -25.08 6.38 40.24
N SER A 51 -26.13 5.57 40.14
CA SER A 51 -26.08 4.14 40.48
C SER A 51 -25.24 3.31 39.52
N HIS A 52 -25.08 3.73 38.26
CA HIS A 52 -24.46 2.92 37.21
C HIS A 52 -23.12 3.46 36.67
N GLN A 53 -22.70 4.67 37.03
CA GLN A 53 -21.47 5.29 36.48
C GLN A 53 -20.19 4.45 36.65
N ARG A 54 -20.11 3.60 37.69
CA ARG A 54 -18.96 2.73 37.96
C ARG A 54 -19.07 1.36 37.29
N THR A 55 -20.29 0.83 37.18
CA THR A 55 -20.54 -0.53 36.70
C THR A 55 -20.80 -0.57 35.19
N LEU A 56 -21.42 0.47 34.64
CA LEU A 56 -21.75 0.64 33.22
C LEU A 56 -21.37 2.06 32.74
N PRO A 57 -20.08 2.43 32.76
CA PRO A 57 -19.63 3.80 32.48
C PRO A 57 -20.00 4.30 31.08
N ALA A 58 -19.94 3.45 30.05
CA ALA A 58 -20.34 3.83 28.69
C ALA A 58 -21.85 4.16 28.60
N LEU A 59 -22.69 3.38 29.28
CA LEU A 59 -24.13 3.61 29.34
C LEU A 59 -24.48 4.85 30.18
N ALA A 60 -23.75 5.08 31.27
CA ALA A 60 -23.89 6.27 32.10
C ALA A 60 -23.50 7.53 31.32
N LEU A 61 -22.40 7.49 30.57
CA LEU A 61 -21.99 8.57 29.68
C LEU A 61 -23.06 8.86 28.63
N GLU A 62 -23.59 7.82 28.00
CA GLU A 62 -24.68 7.97 27.03
C GLU A 62 -25.92 8.63 27.66
N ALA A 63 -26.28 8.23 28.87
CA ALA A 63 -27.41 8.80 29.58
C ALA A 63 -27.19 10.25 30.00
N ILE A 64 -25.95 10.63 30.34
CA ILE A 64 -25.58 12.03 30.56
C ILE A 64 -25.83 12.86 29.29
N PHE A 65 -25.39 12.38 28.12
CA PHE A 65 -25.62 13.10 26.85
C PHE A 65 -27.11 13.28 26.57
N VAL A 66 -27.92 12.23 26.71
CA VAL A 66 -29.37 12.32 26.47
C VAL A 66 -30.06 13.23 27.49
N ARG A 67 -29.65 13.18 28.76
CA ARG A 67 -30.15 14.09 29.80
C ARG A 67 -29.85 15.55 29.45
N ASP A 68 -28.63 15.84 29.01
CA ASP A 68 -28.19 17.20 28.70
C ASP A 68 -28.85 17.72 27.40
N GLU A 69 -29.11 16.84 26.43
CA GLU A 69 -29.91 17.16 25.22
C GLU A 69 -31.38 17.45 25.57
N LEU A 70 -32.00 16.63 26.42
CA LEU A 70 -33.36 16.87 26.92
C LEU A 70 -33.46 18.22 27.63
N ARG A 71 -32.47 18.52 28.49
CA ARG A 71 -32.35 19.79 29.20
C ARG A 71 -32.28 20.97 28.24
N LEU A 72 -31.35 20.92 27.30
CA LEU A 72 -31.16 21.98 26.31
C LEU A 72 -32.45 22.19 25.51
N ALA A 73 -33.09 21.11 25.08
CA ALA A 73 -34.33 21.19 24.34
C ALA A 73 -35.47 21.83 25.14
N ALA A 74 -35.55 21.63 26.46
CA ALA A 74 -36.56 22.25 27.33
C ALA A 74 -36.18 23.64 27.86
N GLY A 75 -34.97 24.12 27.61
CA GLY A 75 -34.46 25.36 28.23
C GLY A 75 -34.39 25.26 29.76
N ALA A 76 -34.25 24.05 30.30
CA ALA A 76 -34.19 23.83 31.74
C ALA A 76 -32.79 24.17 32.29
N PRO A 77 -32.66 24.75 33.48
CA PRO A 77 -31.35 25.01 34.08
C PRO A 77 -30.67 23.69 34.51
N GLY A 78 -29.34 23.71 34.58
CA GLY A 78 -28.58 22.64 35.23
C GLY A 78 -28.79 22.65 36.75
N ALA A 79 -28.77 21.47 37.38
CA ALA A 79 -28.79 21.38 38.83
C ALA A 79 -27.37 21.22 39.40
N GLU A 80 -27.12 21.83 40.55
CA GLU A 80 -25.84 21.74 41.24
C GLU A 80 -25.60 20.30 41.76
N GLY A 81 -24.38 19.78 41.59
CA GLY A 81 -24.01 18.44 42.05
C GLY A 81 -24.38 17.28 41.11
N GLU A 82 -24.93 17.57 39.93
CA GLU A 82 -25.17 16.54 38.92
C GLU A 82 -23.87 15.98 38.33
N LEU A 83 -23.87 14.67 38.05
CA LEU A 83 -22.77 14.05 37.35
C LEU A 83 -22.68 14.56 35.91
N THR A 84 -21.49 15.04 35.56
CA THR A 84 -21.10 15.46 34.22
C THR A 84 -20.23 14.39 33.57
N PRO A 85 -19.94 14.47 32.26
CA PRO A 85 -19.04 13.53 31.62
C PRO A 85 -17.66 13.49 32.28
N VAL A 86 -17.19 14.61 32.84
CA VAL A 86 -15.92 14.70 33.59
C VAL A 86 -15.84 13.65 34.69
N ALA A 87 -16.95 13.40 35.41
CA ALA A 87 -16.99 12.41 36.48
C ALA A 87 -16.89 10.96 35.98
N VAL A 88 -17.28 10.69 34.73
CA VAL A 88 -17.08 9.38 34.09
C VAL A 88 -15.64 9.26 33.60
N TRP A 89 -15.13 10.28 32.93
CA TRP A 89 -13.78 10.28 32.35
C TRP A 89 -12.66 10.33 33.39
N SER A 90 -12.91 10.90 34.57
CA SER A 90 -11.95 10.93 35.68
C SER A 90 -11.76 9.57 36.36
N GLN A 91 -12.58 8.57 36.02
CA GLN A 91 -12.41 7.22 36.52
C GLN A 91 -11.24 6.54 35.80
N ASN A 92 -10.48 5.68 36.49
CA ASN A 92 -9.36 4.93 35.92
C ASN A 92 -9.87 3.81 34.98
N LEU A 93 -10.38 4.20 33.81
CA LEU A 93 -11.02 3.34 32.82
C LEU A 93 -10.14 3.16 31.59
N LYS A 94 -10.25 1.99 30.94
CA LYS A 94 -9.59 1.74 29.66
C LYS A 94 -10.35 2.44 28.53
N LEU A 95 -9.86 3.60 28.09
CA LEU A 95 -10.50 4.48 27.11
C LEU A 95 -11.05 3.74 25.88
N GLY A 96 -10.21 2.97 25.20
CA GLY A 96 -10.63 2.21 24.01
C GLY A 96 -11.78 1.25 24.29
N GLN A 97 -11.72 0.50 25.40
CA GLN A 97 -12.78 -0.47 25.76
C GLN A 97 -14.11 0.21 26.12
N LEU A 98 -14.05 1.40 26.71
CA LEU A 98 -15.25 2.18 27.02
C LEU A 98 -15.88 2.70 25.73
N LEU A 99 -15.08 3.28 24.83
CA LEU A 99 -15.58 3.83 23.57
C LEU A 99 -16.17 2.74 22.66
N GLU A 100 -15.63 1.52 22.64
CA GLU A 100 -16.23 0.38 21.92
C GLU A 100 -17.62 -0.03 22.43
N GLN A 101 -17.96 0.33 23.67
CA GLN A 101 -19.28 0.08 24.24
C GLN A 101 -20.27 1.23 23.99
N VAL A 102 -19.78 2.39 23.56
CA VAL A 102 -20.62 3.51 23.16
C VAL A 102 -21.22 3.21 21.79
N PRO A 103 -22.50 3.51 21.52
CA PRO A 103 -23.06 3.36 20.18
C PRO A 103 -22.27 4.18 19.15
N ALA A 104 -22.01 3.59 17.97
CA ALA A 104 -21.21 4.23 16.91
C ALA A 104 -21.68 5.65 16.54
N ALA A 105 -23.00 5.88 16.54
CA ALA A 105 -23.60 7.20 16.26
C ALA A 105 -23.19 8.29 17.27
N LYS A 106 -22.71 7.90 18.46
CA LYS A 106 -22.30 8.78 19.55
C LYS A 106 -20.78 8.86 19.73
N HIS A 107 -19.98 8.13 18.94
CA HIS A 107 -18.51 8.15 19.07
C HIS A 107 -17.92 9.56 18.97
N LYS A 108 -18.34 10.35 17.98
CA LYS A 108 -17.87 11.73 17.80
C LYS A 108 -18.16 12.60 19.02
N HIS A 109 -19.37 12.52 19.56
CA HIS A 109 -19.76 13.26 20.76
C HIS A 109 -18.98 12.77 22.00
N ALA A 110 -18.81 11.45 22.17
CA ALA A 110 -18.03 10.88 23.25
C ALA A 110 -16.56 11.33 23.22
N LEU A 111 -15.95 11.39 22.03
CA LEU A 111 -14.58 11.87 21.87
C LEU A 111 -14.44 13.36 22.16
N GLN A 112 -15.39 14.18 21.69
CA GLN A 112 -15.40 15.60 22.02
C GLN A 112 -15.52 15.80 23.53
N SER A 113 -16.44 15.07 24.17
CA SER A 113 -16.60 15.08 25.63
C SER A 113 -15.35 14.63 26.39
N PHE A 114 -14.65 13.61 25.89
CA PHE A 114 -13.39 13.15 26.47
C PHE A 114 -12.30 14.22 26.37
N LYS A 115 -12.18 14.87 25.21
CA LYS A 115 -11.25 15.99 24.97
C LYS A 115 -11.55 17.15 25.91
N ASP A 116 -12.80 17.58 26.00
CA ASP A 116 -13.22 18.70 26.87
C ASP A 116 -12.94 18.40 28.34
N SER A 117 -13.02 17.12 28.73
CA SER A 117 -12.72 16.68 30.10
C SER A 117 -11.22 16.47 30.37
N ASN A 118 -10.38 16.37 29.33
CA ASN A 118 -8.95 16.08 29.43
C ASN A 118 -8.12 16.93 28.45
N PRO A 119 -8.19 18.28 28.53
CA PRO A 119 -7.69 19.17 27.47
C PRO A 119 -6.18 19.06 27.21
N GLU A 120 -5.39 18.66 28.20
CA GLU A 120 -3.94 18.56 28.07
C GLU A 120 -3.48 17.22 27.46
N HIS A 121 -4.08 16.10 27.87
CA HIS A 121 -3.57 14.75 27.60
C HIS A 121 -4.42 13.91 26.64
N TRP A 122 -5.53 14.45 26.12
CA TRP A 122 -6.46 13.69 25.28
C TRP A 122 -5.77 13.05 24.06
N HIS A 123 -4.88 13.78 23.40
CA HIS A 123 -4.23 13.34 22.16
C HIS A 123 -3.29 12.15 22.39
N GLU A 124 -2.49 12.19 23.46
CA GLU A 124 -1.63 11.07 23.86
C GLU A 124 -2.45 9.83 24.21
N ALA A 125 -3.58 10.02 24.91
CA ALA A 125 -4.48 8.93 25.26
C ALA A 125 -5.08 8.26 24.01
N LEU A 126 -5.50 9.05 23.01
CA LEU A 126 -6.01 8.51 21.74
C LEU A 126 -4.92 7.77 20.97
N LEU A 127 -3.73 8.37 20.81
CA LEU A 127 -2.59 7.73 20.13
C LEU A 127 -2.15 6.43 20.83
N GLY A 128 -2.27 6.38 22.16
CA GLY A 128 -1.92 5.20 22.95
C GLY A 128 -2.86 4.01 22.77
N VAL A 129 -4.12 4.25 22.35
CA VAL A 129 -5.14 3.19 22.24
C VAL A 129 -5.64 2.94 20.81
N ILE A 130 -5.32 3.82 19.85
CA ILE A 130 -5.76 3.71 18.44
C ILE A 130 -5.40 2.36 17.78
N ASN A 131 -4.30 1.73 18.19
CA ASN A 131 -3.88 0.42 17.67
C ASN A 131 -4.72 -0.78 18.20
N THR A 132 -5.65 -0.52 19.11
CA THR A 132 -6.43 -1.55 19.83
C THR A 132 -7.94 -1.38 19.71
N VAL A 133 -8.40 -0.37 18.95
CA VAL A 133 -9.81 -0.11 18.68
C VAL A 133 -10.18 -0.53 17.25
N SER A 134 -11.47 -0.61 16.99
CA SER A 134 -12.06 -0.93 15.68
C SER A 134 -11.72 0.14 14.63
N ALA A 135 -11.73 -0.26 13.36
CA ALA A 135 -11.46 0.65 12.25
C ALA A 135 -12.38 1.89 12.24
N LYS A 136 -13.61 1.74 12.74
CA LYS A 136 -14.57 2.85 12.90
C LYS A 136 -14.10 3.87 13.93
N LEU A 137 -13.61 3.42 15.09
CA LEU A 137 -13.04 4.33 16.08
C LEU A 137 -11.70 4.92 15.63
N CYS A 138 -10.86 4.15 14.92
CA CYS A 138 -9.66 4.71 14.28
C CYS A 138 -10.00 5.90 13.38
N THR A 139 -11.10 5.80 12.61
CA THR A 139 -11.59 6.90 11.76
C THR A 139 -11.90 8.14 12.58
N GLU A 140 -12.71 8.01 13.63
CA GLU A 140 -13.08 9.14 14.50
C GLU A 140 -11.88 9.73 15.24
N PHE A 141 -10.93 8.89 15.69
CA PHE A 141 -9.71 9.34 16.35
C PHE A 141 -8.83 10.13 15.38
N ALA A 142 -8.61 9.60 14.18
CA ALA A 142 -7.81 10.24 13.16
C ALA A 142 -8.43 11.56 12.74
N HIS A 143 -9.75 11.60 12.50
CA HIS A 143 -10.46 12.85 12.20
C HIS A 143 -10.27 13.91 13.28
N LEU A 144 -10.44 13.56 14.56
CA LEU A 144 -10.25 14.50 15.66
C LEU A 144 -8.78 14.96 15.76
N LEU A 145 -7.82 14.04 15.70
CA LEU A 145 -6.40 14.37 15.75
C LEU A 145 -6.01 15.30 14.59
N ILE A 146 -6.44 15.01 13.37
CA ILE A 146 -6.16 15.82 12.18
C ILE A 146 -6.79 17.20 12.29
N HIS A 147 -8.06 17.27 12.70
CA HIS A 147 -8.77 18.53 12.91
C HIS A 147 -8.04 19.45 13.90
N GLU A 148 -7.43 18.87 14.94
CA GLU A 148 -6.67 19.58 15.96
C GLU A 148 -5.18 19.75 15.63
N GLY A 149 -4.78 19.55 14.38
CA GLY A 149 -3.39 19.75 13.93
C GLY A 149 -2.39 18.70 14.45
N ARG A 150 -2.85 17.52 14.86
CA ARG A 150 -2.04 16.40 15.38
C ARG A 150 -1.74 15.31 14.34
N LEU A 151 -1.69 15.67 13.05
CA LEU A 151 -1.36 14.71 11.98
C LEU A 151 0.06 14.13 12.13
N ALA A 152 1.06 14.94 12.46
CA ALA A 152 2.44 14.47 12.58
C ALA A 152 2.64 13.41 13.69
N PRO A 153 2.15 13.61 14.94
CA PRO A 153 2.18 12.56 15.96
C PRO A 153 1.42 11.28 15.58
N LEU A 154 0.30 11.40 14.85
CA LEU A 154 -0.43 10.24 14.34
C LEU A 154 0.42 9.45 13.34
N LYS A 155 1.09 10.15 12.41
CA LYS A 155 2.00 9.54 11.44
C LYS A 155 3.18 8.83 12.10
N GLU A 156 3.81 9.47 13.07
CA GLU A 156 4.93 8.88 13.81
C GLU A 156 4.50 7.60 14.52
N MET A 157 3.33 7.63 15.17
CA MET A 157 2.75 6.44 15.81
C MET A 157 2.49 5.33 14.78
N LEU A 158 1.89 5.64 13.62
CA LEU A 158 1.63 4.67 12.55
C LEU A 158 2.93 4.05 12.02
N ALA A 159 3.89 4.89 11.64
CA ALA A 159 5.18 4.43 11.13
C ALA A 159 5.90 3.51 12.14
N ARG A 160 5.86 3.86 13.43
CA ARG A 160 6.43 3.05 14.51
C ARG A 160 5.77 1.67 14.61
N VAL A 161 4.43 1.59 14.67
CA VAL A 161 3.75 0.30 14.82
C VAL A 161 3.84 -0.57 13.56
N ILE A 162 3.91 0.03 12.37
CA ILE A 162 4.10 -0.68 11.09
C ILE A 162 5.50 -1.28 11.01
N SER A 163 6.54 -0.46 11.22
CA SER A 163 7.94 -0.90 11.19
C SER A 163 8.30 -1.93 12.26
N GLN A 164 7.64 -1.89 13.41
CA GLN A 164 7.80 -2.88 14.47
C GLN A 164 6.91 -4.13 14.28
N HIS A 165 6.10 -4.18 13.22
CA HIS A 165 5.12 -5.24 12.96
C HIS A 165 4.10 -5.47 14.10
N THR A 166 3.84 -4.42 14.90
CA THR A 166 2.89 -4.43 16.03
C THR A 166 1.54 -3.80 15.67
N ALA A 167 1.38 -3.27 14.46
CA ALA A 167 0.13 -2.73 13.96
C ALA A 167 -1.00 -3.79 13.98
N GLY A 168 -2.17 -3.41 14.49
CA GLY A 168 -3.37 -4.24 14.57
C GLY A 168 -4.13 -4.29 13.24
N SER A 169 -4.85 -5.39 13.00
CA SER A 169 -5.64 -5.59 11.78
C SER A 169 -6.71 -4.51 11.55
N GLU A 170 -7.39 -4.06 12.61
CA GLU A 170 -8.39 -2.98 12.52
C GLU A 170 -7.76 -1.60 12.22
N LEU A 171 -6.56 -1.33 12.75
CA LEU A 171 -5.80 -0.12 12.42
C LEU A 171 -5.37 -0.12 10.95
N LEU A 172 -4.82 -1.24 10.49
CA LEU A 172 -4.39 -1.39 9.09
C LEU A 172 -5.58 -1.38 8.13
N LEU A 173 -6.73 -1.94 8.52
CA LEU A 173 -7.98 -1.84 7.75
C LEU A 173 -8.44 -0.40 7.61
N TRP A 174 -8.39 0.39 8.69
CA TRP A 174 -8.68 1.82 8.60
C TRP A 174 -7.71 2.54 7.67
N LEU A 175 -6.39 2.33 7.85
CA LEU A 175 -5.37 2.98 7.00
C LEU A 175 -5.55 2.61 5.52
N ALA A 176 -5.90 1.35 5.25
CA ALA A 176 -6.20 0.86 3.91
C ALA A 176 -7.48 1.46 3.31
N LYS A 177 -8.44 1.90 4.12
CA LYS A 177 -9.65 2.59 3.64
C LYS A 177 -9.45 4.07 3.44
N GLU A 178 -8.62 4.67 4.29
CA GLU A 178 -8.34 6.09 4.27
C GLU A 178 -7.55 6.49 3.01
N ARG A 179 -6.43 5.80 2.74
CA ARG A 179 -5.51 6.01 1.58
C ARG A 179 -5.44 7.44 1.02
N SER A 180 -5.47 8.44 1.89
CA SER A 180 -5.48 9.84 1.48
C SER A 180 -4.05 10.35 1.28
N ASP A 181 -3.89 11.42 0.50
CA ASP A 181 -2.59 12.09 0.26
C ASP A 181 -1.88 12.50 1.55
N ALA A 182 -2.65 12.64 2.64
CA ALA A 182 -2.14 12.90 3.96
C ALA A 182 -1.18 11.78 4.43
N PHE A 183 -1.38 10.52 4.05
CA PHE A 183 -0.60 9.35 4.52
C PHE A 183 0.33 8.74 3.46
N ALA A 184 0.51 9.39 2.30
CA ALA A 184 1.28 8.85 1.17
C ALA A 184 2.75 8.50 1.47
N ASP A 185 3.35 9.11 2.48
CA ASP A 185 4.72 8.82 2.95
C ASP A 185 4.82 7.56 3.83
N ILE A 186 3.70 7.06 4.34
CA ILE A 186 3.62 5.82 5.13
C ILE A 186 3.06 4.68 4.27
N LEU A 187 2.17 4.99 3.32
CA LEU A 187 1.59 4.02 2.41
C LEU A 187 2.67 3.47 1.48
N GLY A 188 3.03 2.21 1.69
CA GLY A 188 4.08 1.54 0.95
C GLY A 188 4.16 0.04 1.23
N PRO A 189 5.22 -0.63 0.74
CA PRO A 189 5.34 -2.09 0.80
C PRO A 189 5.30 -2.65 2.21
N GLU A 190 5.85 -1.91 3.18
CA GLU A 190 5.85 -2.26 4.60
C GLU A 190 4.44 -2.32 5.20
N VAL A 191 3.49 -1.53 4.69
CA VAL A 191 2.09 -1.60 5.11
C VAL A 191 1.49 -2.93 4.68
N PHE A 192 1.74 -3.37 3.44
CA PHE A 192 1.24 -4.67 2.98
C PHE A 192 1.88 -5.83 3.76
N ARG A 193 3.18 -5.74 4.06
CA ARG A 193 3.86 -6.70 4.95
C ARG A 193 3.22 -6.73 6.33
N ALA A 194 2.98 -5.57 6.94
CA ALA A 194 2.33 -5.46 8.24
C ALA A 194 0.90 -6.02 8.23
N MET A 195 0.15 -5.88 7.12
CA MET A 195 -1.16 -6.51 6.95
C MET A 195 -1.08 -8.03 7.01
N LEU A 196 -0.15 -8.64 6.27
CA LEU A 196 0.08 -10.09 6.32
C LEU A 196 0.40 -10.54 7.74
N THR A 197 1.36 -9.90 8.40
CA THR A 197 1.75 -10.23 9.78
C THR A 197 0.60 -10.06 10.78
N ALA A 198 -0.20 -8.99 10.64
CA ALA A 198 -1.34 -8.76 11.51
C ALA A 198 -2.43 -9.83 11.34
N MET A 199 -2.72 -10.24 10.10
CA MET A 199 -3.68 -11.31 9.81
C MET A 199 -3.19 -12.66 10.31
N GLU A 200 -1.90 -12.98 10.17
CA GLU A 200 -1.32 -14.24 10.65
C GLU A 200 -1.43 -14.35 12.17
N ARG A 201 -1.12 -13.26 12.88
CA ARG A 201 -1.28 -13.19 14.34
C ARG A 201 -2.73 -13.36 14.78
N ASP A 202 -3.68 -12.86 13.99
CA ASP A 202 -5.10 -12.89 14.29
C ASP A 202 -5.79 -14.19 13.80
N GLN A 203 -5.11 -15.05 13.03
CA GLN A 203 -5.69 -16.21 12.35
C GLN A 203 -6.39 -17.21 13.28
N PHE A 204 -5.87 -17.37 14.51
CA PHE A 204 -6.44 -18.28 15.52
C PHE A 204 -7.41 -17.59 16.48
N ASN A 205 -7.70 -16.31 16.27
CA ASN A 205 -8.58 -15.54 17.12
C ASN A 205 -10.00 -15.49 16.54
N GLU A 206 -10.84 -16.45 16.94
CA GLU A 206 -12.25 -16.53 16.51
C GLU A 206 -13.07 -15.25 16.80
N LYS A 207 -12.62 -14.40 17.73
CA LYS A 207 -13.28 -13.13 18.05
C LYS A 207 -12.90 -11.99 17.11
N LYS A 208 -11.86 -12.15 16.30
CA LYS A 208 -11.41 -11.11 15.37
C LYS A 208 -11.98 -11.31 13.99
N SER A 209 -12.25 -10.18 13.35
CA SER A 209 -12.96 -10.14 12.07
C SER A 209 -11.98 -10.30 10.90
N ASN A 210 -12.33 -11.12 9.90
CA ASN A 210 -11.58 -11.24 8.65
C ASN A 210 -11.71 -10.03 7.71
N LYS A 211 -12.29 -8.92 8.17
CA LYS A 211 -12.54 -7.71 7.36
C LYS A 211 -11.30 -7.19 6.63
N LEU A 212 -10.11 -7.27 7.24
CA LEU A 212 -8.88 -6.85 6.56
C LEU A 212 -8.57 -7.74 5.36
N ARG A 213 -8.65 -9.06 5.55
CA ARG A 213 -8.47 -10.04 4.47
C ARG A 213 -9.49 -9.81 3.36
N ASP A 214 -10.76 -9.71 3.73
CA ASP A 214 -11.85 -9.54 2.77
C ASP A 214 -11.68 -8.22 1.98
N TYR A 215 -11.30 -7.13 2.67
CA TYR A 215 -11.00 -5.84 2.02
C TYR A 215 -9.82 -5.93 1.03
N ILE A 216 -8.74 -6.64 1.38
CA ILE A 216 -7.59 -6.85 0.48
C ILE A 216 -8.01 -7.62 -0.78
N LEU A 217 -8.90 -8.61 -0.65
CA LEU A 217 -9.39 -9.39 -1.78
C LEU A 217 -10.29 -8.56 -2.69
N ASP A 218 -11.19 -7.78 -2.11
CA ASP A 218 -12.16 -6.96 -2.84
C ASP A 218 -11.49 -5.80 -3.59
N ASP A 219 -10.53 -5.13 -2.94
CA ASP A 219 -9.86 -3.95 -3.48
C ASP A 219 -8.73 -4.33 -4.47
N GLN A 220 -8.98 -4.08 -5.76
CA GLN A 220 -8.04 -4.42 -6.84
C GLN A 220 -6.82 -3.47 -6.91
N GLU A 221 -6.93 -2.26 -6.36
CA GLU A 221 -5.92 -1.22 -6.49
C GLU A 221 -4.99 -1.15 -5.26
N LEU A 222 -5.48 -1.53 -4.08
CA LEU A 222 -4.74 -1.46 -2.82
C LEU A 222 -3.31 -2.02 -2.91
N ILE A 223 -3.13 -3.25 -3.38
CA ILE A 223 -1.80 -3.85 -3.47
C ILE A 223 -0.93 -3.09 -4.48
N VAL A 224 -1.49 -2.71 -5.62
CA VAL A 224 -0.77 -2.01 -6.70
C VAL A 224 -0.25 -0.66 -6.21
N GLU A 225 -1.08 0.10 -5.49
CA GLU A 225 -0.71 1.38 -4.89
C GLU A 225 0.38 1.20 -3.83
N LEU A 226 0.23 0.22 -2.92
CA LEU A 226 1.20 -0.01 -1.85
C LEU A 226 2.57 -0.44 -2.36
N ILE A 227 2.65 -1.11 -3.51
CA ILE A 227 3.91 -1.57 -4.06
C ILE A 227 4.51 -0.64 -5.12
N GLU A 228 3.84 0.46 -5.48
CA GLU A 228 4.21 1.30 -6.64
C GLU A 228 5.66 1.81 -6.59
N SER A 229 6.15 2.14 -5.39
CA SER A 229 7.51 2.67 -5.18
C SER A 229 8.53 1.59 -4.79
N ALA A 230 8.17 0.31 -4.80
CA ALA A 230 9.03 -0.78 -4.36
C ALA A 230 10.11 -1.10 -5.39
N ASP A 231 11.31 -1.42 -4.91
CA ASP A 231 12.33 -2.08 -5.73
C ASP A 231 12.01 -3.57 -5.92
N LEU A 232 12.74 -4.20 -6.85
CA LEU A 232 12.49 -5.59 -7.20
C LEU A 232 12.71 -6.52 -5.99
N GLU A 233 13.71 -6.28 -5.14
CA GLU A 233 14.03 -7.14 -4.00
C GLU A 233 12.88 -7.17 -2.99
N VAL A 234 12.34 -6.00 -2.66
CA VAL A 234 11.15 -5.86 -1.81
C VAL A 234 9.95 -6.58 -2.43
N ILE A 235 9.75 -6.47 -3.75
CA ILE A 235 8.68 -7.21 -4.46
C ILE A 235 8.88 -8.72 -4.35
N LYS A 236 10.12 -9.22 -4.51
CA LYS A 236 10.40 -10.67 -4.37
C LYS A 236 10.05 -11.15 -2.96
N ASP A 237 10.41 -10.38 -1.95
CA ASP A 237 10.15 -10.73 -0.56
C ASP A 237 8.66 -10.68 -0.22
N LEU A 238 7.92 -9.68 -0.71
CA LEU A 238 6.46 -9.62 -0.56
C LEU A 238 5.76 -10.78 -1.28
N THR A 239 6.22 -11.12 -2.49
CA THR A 239 5.71 -12.26 -3.27
C THR A 239 5.89 -13.55 -2.49
N ARG A 240 7.09 -13.78 -1.91
CA ARG A 240 7.37 -14.95 -1.07
C ARG A 240 6.54 -14.96 0.20
N ALA A 241 6.41 -13.82 0.88
CA ALA A 241 5.59 -13.69 2.08
C ALA A 241 4.13 -14.06 1.80
N LEU A 242 3.55 -13.54 0.71
CA LEU A 242 2.19 -13.85 0.30
C LEU A 242 1.99 -15.32 -0.08
N GLN A 243 2.93 -15.92 -0.81
CA GLN A 243 2.89 -17.35 -1.15
C GLN A 243 2.86 -18.25 0.10
N LEU A 244 3.72 -17.94 1.07
CA LEU A 244 3.87 -18.70 2.31
C LEU A 244 2.78 -18.38 3.34
N SER A 245 2.06 -17.26 3.19
CA SER A 245 1.08 -16.83 4.18
C SER A 245 -0.07 -17.82 4.29
N PRO A 246 -0.45 -18.25 5.51
CA PRO A 246 -1.59 -19.12 5.74
C PRO A 246 -2.95 -18.39 5.71
N CYS A 247 -2.96 -17.06 5.54
CA CYS A 247 -4.17 -16.24 5.65
C CYS A 247 -5.13 -16.31 4.45
N PHE A 248 -4.63 -16.80 3.32
CA PHE A 248 -5.36 -16.88 2.05
C PHE A 248 -5.34 -18.31 1.53
N ASP A 249 -6.41 -18.72 0.83
CA ASP A 249 -6.40 -19.98 0.10
C ASP A 249 -5.61 -19.87 -1.22
N ASP A 250 -5.47 -20.98 -1.94
CA ASP A 250 -4.67 -21.01 -3.16
C ASP A 250 -5.25 -20.15 -4.29
N MET A 251 -6.58 -20.00 -4.37
CA MET A 251 -7.21 -19.17 -5.39
C MET A 251 -7.01 -17.69 -5.11
N ASP A 252 -7.23 -17.29 -3.86
CA ASP A 252 -7.00 -15.95 -3.36
C ASP A 252 -5.54 -15.53 -3.54
N LYS A 253 -4.60 -16.40 -3.15
CA LYS A 253 -3.16 -16.17 -3.38
C LYS A 253 -2.87 -15.93 -4.84
N ARG A 254 -3.39 -16.77 -5.75
CA ARG A 254 -3.19 -16.60 -7.20
C ARG A 254 -3.73 -15.26 -7.70
N SER A 255 -4.91 -14.86 -7.22
CA SER A 255 -5.53 -13.58 -7.57
C SER A 255 -4.65 -12.39 -7.13
N LEU A 256 -4.20 -12.38 -5.88
CA LEU A 256 -3.36 -11.32 -5.33
C LEU A 256 -1.96 -11.29 -5.98
N LEU A 257 -1.35 -12.45 -6.20
CA LEU A 257 -0.07 -12.59 -6.90
C LEU A 257 -0.16 -12.10 -8.36
N ALA A 258 -1.28 -12.37 -9.05
CA ALA A 258 -1.49 -11.86 -10.41
C ALA A 258 -1.53 -10.33 -10.46
N ARG A 259 -2.06 -9.66 -9.43
CA ARG A 259 -2.02 -8.18 -9.32
C ARG A 259 -0.59 -7.66 -9.18
N ILE A 260 0.22 -8.32 -8.35
CA ILE A 260 1.66 -7.98 -8.19
C ILE A 260 2.40 -8.17 -9.52
N VAL A 261 2.22 -9.32 -10.20
CA VAL A 261 2.87 -9.61 -11.48
C VAL A 261 2.48 -8.64 -12.58
N LYS A 262 1.22 -8.20 -12.61
CA LYS A 262 0.74 -7.23 -13.60
C LYS A 262 1.52 -5.90 -13.49
N SER A 263 1.83 -5.46 -12.28
CA SER A 263 2.63 -4.26 -12.04
C SER A 263 4.14 -4.52 -12.15
N TYR A 264 4.59 -5.73 -11.84
CA TYR A 264 5.99 -6.16 -11.86
C TYR A 264 6.16 -7.50 -12.61
N PRO A 265 6.22 -7.51 -13.95
CA PRO A 265 6.32 -8.75 -14.74
C PRO A 265 7.54 -9.61 -14.39
N ALA A 266 8.64 -8.98 -13.93
CA ALA A 266 9.84 -9.69 -13.48
C ALA A 266 9.60 -10.62 -12.28
N ALA A 267 8.53 -10.42 -11.50
CA ALA A 267 8.14 -11.30 -10.41
C ALA A 267 7.43 -12.59 -10.87
N GLN A 268 7.03 -12.70 -12.15
CA GLN A 268 6.31 -13.86 -12.69
C GLN A 268 7.09 -15.18 -12.51
N ALA A 269 8.42 -15.13 -12.67
CA ALA A 269 9.30 -16.29 -12.51
C ALA A 269 9.32 -16.86 -11.07
N LEU A 270 8.86 -16.10 -10.06
CA LEU A 270 8.76 -16.57 -8.68
C LEU A 270 7.49 -17.37 -8.41
N ILE A 271 6.46 -17.26 -9.27
CA ILE A 271 5.12 -17.79 -9.03
C ILE A 271 4.87 -19.07 -9.83
N SER A 272 5.40 -19.16 -11.06
CA SER A 272 5.16 -20.32 -11.92
C SER A 272 5.84 -21.60 -11.44
N GLY A 273 6.72 -21.55 -10.42
CA GLY A 273 7.53 -22.70 -10.01
C GLY A 273 8.46 -23.21 -11.12
N GLU A 274 8.41 -22.58 -12.30
CA GLU A 274 9.41 -22.69 -13.33
C GLU A 274 10.64 -22.00 -12.77
N GLN A 275 11.60 -22.80 -12.31
CA GLN A 275 12.98 -22.46 -12.60
C GLN A 275 12.99 -22.01 -14.05
N SER A 276 13.11 -20.69 -14.29
CA SER A 276 13.24 -20.20 -15.63
C SER A 276 14.41 -20.96 -16.20
N LYS A 277 14.16 -21.85 -17.16
CA LYS A 277 15.17 -22.28 -18.12
C LYS A 277 15.47 -21.07 -19.01
N GLN A 278 16.03 -20.04 -18.38
CA GLN A 278 16.69 -18.88 -18.93
C GLN A 278 17.43 -18.14 -17.81
N ASP A 279 18.05 -18.93 -16.92
CA ASP A 279 19.29 -18.55 -16.24
C ASP A 279 20.47 -18.51 -17.25
N SER A 280 20.19 -18.07 -18.49
CA SER A 280 21.22 -17.83 -19.48
C SER A 280 21.88 -16.51 -19.10
N SER A 281 23.12 -16.59 -18.66
CA SER A 281 24.00 -15.43 -18.54
C SER A 281 23.93 -14.58 -19.81
N LEU A 282 23.81 -13.26 -19.64
CA LEU A 282 23.95 -12.32 -20.73
C LEU A 282 25.46 -12.11 -20.95
N VAL A 283 25.99 -12.66 -22.04
CA VAL A 283 27.40 -12.41 -22.41
C VAL A 283 27.50 -11.01 -23.01
N VAL A 284 28.41 -10.18 -22.50
CA VAL A 284 28.59 -8.78 -22.88
C VAL A 284 30.07 -8.40 -22.84
N SER A 285 30.50 -7.39 -23.59
CA SER A 285 31.85 -6.83 -23.41
C SER A 285 31.99 -6.18 -22.03
N TRP A 286 33.23 -6.12 -21.53
CA TRP A 286 33.56 -5.33 -20.34
C TRP A 286 33.18 -3.86 -20.49
N GLU A 287 33.40 -3.27 -21.67
CA GLU A 287 33.07 -1.88 -21.97
C GLU A 287 31.56 -1.62 -21.88
N SER A 288 30.74 -2.48 -22.49
CA SER A 288 29.29 -2.36 -22.41
C SER A 288 28.77 -2.59 -20.98
N LEU A 289 29.37 -3.51 -20.24
CA LEU A 289 29.00 -3.73 -18.84
C LEU A 289 29.27 -2.47 -18.00
N GLU A 290 30.42 -1.84 -18.17
CA GLU A 290 30.78 -0.62 -17.45
C GLU A 290 29.86 0.55 -17.83
N ARG A 291 29.57 0.72 -19.12
CA ARG A 291 28.62 1.72 -19.62
C ARG A 291 27.22 1.54 -18.99
N ARG A 292 26.73 0.30 -18.87
CA ARG A 292 25.43 0.02 -18.22
C ARG A 292 25.45 0.25 -16.72
N LYS A 293 26.56 -0.06 -16.03
CA LYS A 293 26.73 0.29 -14.61
C LYS A 293 26.72 1.79 -14.39
N THR A 294 27.42 2.55 -15.23
CA THR A 294 27.41 4.02 -15.17
C THR A 294 26.00 4.56 -15.43
N GLU A 295 25.28 4.04 -16.43
CA GLU A 295 23.88 4.42 -16.70
C GLU A 295 22.99 4.17 -15.47
N TYR A 296 23.15 3.01 -14.83
CA TYR A 296 22.42 2.65 -13.61
C TYR A 296 22.77 3.57 -12.43
N ASP A 297 24.06 3.83 -12.19
CA ASP A 297 24.51 4.71 -11.11
C ASP A 297 24.00 6.14 -11.29
N GLU A 298 23.99 6.65 -12.52
CA GLU A 298 23.39 7.96 -12.82
C GLU A 298 21.88 7.98 -12.59
N LEU A 299 21.17 6.90 -12.93
CA LEU A 299 19.73 6.80 -12.65
C LEU A 299 19.45 6.85 -11.15
N VAL A 300 20.16 6.04 -10.37
CA VAL A 300 19.93 5.87 -8.93
C VAL A 300 20.40 7.08 -8.12
N HIS A 301 21.60 7.58 -8.39
CA HIS A 301 22.22 8.61 -7.54
C HIS A 301 21.98 10.04 -8.02
N LYS A 302 21.54 10.24 -9.27
CA LYS A 302 21.29 11.58 -9.82
C LYS A 302 19.84 11.76 -10.26
N LYS A 303 19.37 10.98 -11.24
CA LYS A 303 18.08 11.25 -11.92
C LYS A 303 16.87 11.02 -11.02
N ILE A 304 16.80 9.89 -10.31
CA ILE A 304 15.70 9.59 -9.40
C ILE A 304 15.62 10.60 -8.24
N PRO A 305 16.72 10.92 -7.52
CA PRO A 305 16.70 11.96 -6.50
C PRO A 305 16.34 13.35 -7.02
N ALA A 306 16.79 13.72 -8.22
CA ALA A 306 16.43 14.99 -8.85
C ALA A 306 14.92 15.05 -9.15
N ASN A 307 14.36 14.01 -9.76
CA ASN A 307 12.92 13.92 -10.03
C ASN A 307 12.09 13.94 -8.74
N SER A 308 12.53 13.29 -7.67
CA SER A 308 11.87 13.38 -6.35
C SER A 308 11.83 14.81 -5.81
N LYS A 309 12.88 15.62 -6.04
CA LYS A 309 12.89 17.04 -5.68
C LYS A 309 11.94 17.86 -6.55
N GLU A 310 11.86 17.57 -7.84
CA GLU A 310 10.89 18.21 -8.76
C GLU A 310 9.45 17.95 -8.33
N ILE A 311 9.14 16.70 -7.95
CA ILE A 311 7.81 16.34 -7.42
C ILE A 311 7.52 17.12 -6.13
N ALA A 312 8.49 17.23 -5.22
CA ALA A 312 8.34 17.98 -3.98
C ALA A 312 8.10 19.48 -4.24
N ALA A 313 8.87 20.10 -5.15
CA ALA A 313 8.69 21.49 -5.53
C ALA A 313 7.33 21.74 -6.21
N ALA A 314 6.93 20.87 -7.14
CA ALA A 314 5.62 20.95 -7.79
C ALA A 314 4.46 20.81 -6.79
N ARG A 315 4.67 20.10 -5.67
CA ARG A 315 3.68 19.95 -4.60
C ARG A 315 3.45 21.23 -3.80
N GLU A 316 4.44 22.12 -3.72
CA GLU A 316 4.35 23.39 -2.97
C GLU A 316 3.50 24.45 -3.69
N HIS A 317 3.23 24.27 -4.99
CA HIS A 317 2.50 25.24 -5.82
C HIS A 317 0.96 25.18 -5.73
N GLY A 318 0.40 24.50 -4.72
CA GLY A 318 -1.05 24.50 -4.47
C GLY A 318 -1.81 23.44 -5.29
N ASP A 319 -2.95 23.81 -5.90
CA ASP A 319 -3.98 22.86 -6.36
C ASP A 319 -3.46 21.76 -7.32
N LEU A 320 -3.29 20.56 -6.77
CA LEU A 320 -2.65 19.41 -7.43
C LEU A 320 -3.51 18.81 -8.54
N ARG A 321 -4.82 19.10 -8.57
CA ARG A 321 -5.74 18.52 -9.56
C ARG A 321 -5.48 19.04 -10.98
N GLU A 322 -5.06 20.30 -11.11
CA GLU A 322 -4.74 20.94 -12.40
C GLU A 322 -3.24 21.10 -12.66
N ASN A 323 -2.38 20.76 -11.69
CA ASN A 323 -0.95 20.94 -11.84
C ASN A 323 -0.34 19.93 -12.85
N HIS A 324 -0.14 20.41 -14.07
CA HIS A 324 0.49 19.66 -15.17
C HIS A 324 1.94 19.25 -14.87
N GLU A 325 2.68 20.07 -14.12
CA GLU A 325 4.07 19.80 -13.75
C GLU A 325 4.15 18.62 -12.78
N TYR A 326 3.24 18.55 -11.81
CA TYR A 326 3.13 17.42 -10.89
C TYR A 326 2.83 16.11 -11.61
N LYS A 327 1.83 16.11 -12.51
CA LYS A 327 1.46 14.91 -13.30
C LYS A 327 2.62 14.45 -14.19
N SER A 328 3.29 15.38 -14.86
CA SER A 328 4.46 15.08 -15.69
C SER A 328 5.61 14.52 -14.87
N ALA A 329 5.88 15.09 -13.69
CA ALA A 329 6.94 14.63 -12.81
C ALA A 329 6.67 13.20 -12.27
N LYS A 330 5.40 12.87 -11.99
CA LYS A 330 4.96 11.51 -11.61
C LYS A 330 5.10 10.48 -12.74
N GLU A 331 4.69 10.83 -13.96
CA GLU A 331 4.92 9.94 -15.13
C GLU A 331 6.42 9.73 -15.39
N MET A 332 7.22 10.78 -15.24
CA MET A 332 8.67 10.67 -15.35
C MET A 332 9.24 9.75 -14.26
N GLN A 333 8.77 9.84 -13.01
CA GLN A 333 9.14 8.95 -11.92
C GLN A 333 8.90 7.48 -12.28
N LYS A 334 7.71 7.19 -12.84
CA LYS A 334 7.33 5.85 -13.28
C LYS A 334 8.27 5.31 -14.36
N LEU A 335 8.62 6.14 -15.34
CA LEU A 335 9.57 5.76 -16.40
C LEU A 335 10.97 5.51 -15.86
N LEU A 336 11.46 6.36 -14.95
CA LEU A 336 12.77 6.19 -14.31
C LEU A 336 12.82 4.91 -13.48
N MET A 337 11.79 4.61 -12.68
CA MET A 337 11.71 3.39 -11.88
C MET A 337 11.63 2.13 -12.75
N ARG A 338 10.84 2.17 -13.83
CA ARG A 338 10.81 1.07 -14.81
C ARG A 338 12.19 0.82 -15.41
N ARG A 339 12.88 1.89 -15.83
CA ARG A 339 14.22 1.78 -16.42
C ARG A 339 15.25 1.24 -15.42
N LYS A 340 15.18 1.69 -14.16
CA LYS A 340 16.00 1.17 -13.07
C LYS A 340 15.83 -0.34 -12.93
N GLY A 341 14.58 -0.82 -12.82
CA GLY A 341 14.29 -2.25 -12.68
C GLY A 341 14.73 -3.10 -13.87
N GLU A 342 14.58 -2.57 -15.09
CA GLU A 342 15.09 -3.23 -16.31
C GLU A 342 16.62 -3.38 -16.28
N LEU A 343 17.35 -2.32 -15.91
CA LEU A 343 18.82 -2.33 -15.82
C LEU A 343 19.32 -3.23 -14.68
N GLU A 344 18.71 -3.20 -13.50
CA GLU A 344 19.06 -4.07 -12.37
C GLU A 344 18.96 -5.55 -12.77
N SER A 345 17.82 -5.94 -13.36
CA SER A 345 17.59 -7.32 -13.81
C SER A 345 18.63 -7.77 -14.83
N GLN A 346 18.97 -6.88 -15.76
CA GLN A 346 19.96 -7.12 -16.80
C GLN A 346 21.39 -7.22 -16.26
N LEU A 347 21.78 -6.31 -15.36
CA LEU A 347 23.11 -6.28 -14.75
C LEU A 347 23.42 -7.53 -13.90
N VAL A 348 22.43 -8.04 -13.16
CA VAL A 348 22.59 -9.28 -12.36
C VAL A 348 22.95 -10.48 -13.24
N ARG A 349 22.36 -10.55 -14.44
CA ARG A 349 22.55 -11.65 -15.40
C ARG A 349 23.78 -11.47 -16.29
N ALA A 350 24.34 -10.27 -16.35
CA ALA A 350 25.45 -9.95 -17.23
C ALA A 350 26.76 -10.60 -16.80
N ARG A 351 27.52 -11.08 -17.78
CA ARG A 351 28.85 -11.66 -17.62
C ARG A 351 29.77 -11.00 -18.64
N GLY A 352 30.74 -10.24 -18.13
CA GLY A 352 31.73 -9.53 -18.94
C GLY A 352 32.76 -10.49 -19.54
N THR A 353 33.13 -10.23 -20.79
CA THR A 353 34.23 -10.91 -21.50
C THR A 353 34.93 -9.92 -22.43
N ASP A 354 36.17 -10.21 -22.79
CA ASP A 354 36.94 -9.51 -23.83
C ASP A 354 36.75 -10.14 -25.23
N PHE A 355 35.98 -11.23 -25.31
CA PHE A 355 35.79 -12.06 -26.50
C PHE A 355 37.11 -12.58 -27.11
N ALA A 356 38.21 -12.56 -26.35
CA ALA A 356 39.50 -13.02 -26.83
C ALA A 356 39.51 -14.55 -27.00
N ASN A 357 40.28 -15.03 -27.97
CA ASN A 357 40.49 -16.46 -28.22
C ASN A 357 39.20 -17.26 -28.50
N ALA A 358 38.20 -16.63 -29.13
CA ALA A 358 37.00 -17.34 -29.57
C ALA A 358 37.37 -18.53 -30.49
N ALA A 359 36.73 -19.68 -30.25
CA ALA A 359 36.86 -20.83 -31.12
C ALA A 359 36.29 -20.48 -32.51
N THR A 360 36.92 -20.99 -33.56
CA THR A 360 36.60 -20.67 -34.97
C THR A 360 36.21 -21.90 -35.78
N ASP A 361 36.02 -23.04 -35.12
CA ASP A 361 35.50 -24.27 -35.70
C ASP A 361 34.02 -24.14 -36.09
N THR A 362 33.27 -23.33 -35.34
CA THR A 362 31.89 -22.95 -35.61
C THR A 362 31.69 -21.45 -35.32
N VAL A 363 30.64 -20.87 -35.87
CA VAL A 363 30.26 -19.50 -35.56
C VAL A 363 29.78 -19.41 -34.12
N GLY A 364 30.48 -18.60 -33.32
CA GLY A 364 30.18 -18.38 -31.91
C GLY A 364 30.22 -16.91 -31.52
N ILE A 365 29.94 -16.64 -30.25
CA ILE A 365 30.13 -15.29 -29.68
C ILE A 365 31.64 -14.97 -29.69
N GLY A 366 31.99 -13.77 -30.17
CA GLY A 366 33.38 -13.36 -30.36
C GLY A 366 33.97 -13.74 -31.72
N THR A 367 33.15 -14.15 -32.69
CA THR A 367 33.61 -14.49 -34.05
C THR A 367 33.20 -13.44 -35.08
N ARG A 368 34.00 -13.35 -36.14
CA ARG A 368 33.76 -12.57 -37.35
C ARG A 368 33.51 -13.55 -38.50
N VAL A 369 32.33 -13.45 -39.11
CA VAL A 369 31.83 -14.38 -40.12
C VAL A 369 31.74 -13.65 -41.45
N LYS A 370 32.41 -14.18 -42.47
CA LYS A 370 32.28 -13.72 -43.85
C LYS A 370 31.28 -14.62 -44.56
N VAL A 371 30.27 -14.00 -45.17
CA VAL A 371 29.21 -14.70 -45.90
C VAL A 371 29.06 -14.14 -47.30
N THR A 372 28.74 -15.00 -48.27
CA THR A 372 28.41 -14.61 -49.64
C THR A 372 26.95 -14.91 -49.93
N GLU A 373 26.21 -13.90 -50.40
CA GLU A 373 24.84 -14.07 -50.90
C GLU A 373 24.87 -14.87 -52.22
N LEU A 374 24.20 -16.02 -52.26
CA LEU A 374 24.26 -16.93 -53.41
C LEU A 374 23.61 -16.34 -54.67
N GLY A 375 22.60 -15.49 -54.51
CA GLY A 375 21.88 -14.87 -55.63
C GLY A 375 22.63 -13.73 -56.31
N THR A 376 23.40 -12.94 -55.56
CA THR A 376 24.07 -11.72 -56.04
C THR A 376 25.59 -11.85 -56.08
N GLN A 377 26.15 -12.88 -55.44
CA GLN A 377 27.58 -13.05 -55.16
C GLN A 377 28.17 -11.88 -54.35
N HIS A 378 27.34 -11.13 -53.64
CA HIS A 378 27.79 -10.05 -52.75
C HIS A 378 28.33 -10.62 -51.44
N MET A 379 29.49 -10.13 -51.00
CA MET A 379 30.11 -10.54 -49.74
C MET A 379 29.76 -9.57 -48.62
N GLU A 380 29.34 -10.11 -47.48
CA GLU A 380 29.07 -9.37 -46.25
C GLU A 380 29.88 -9.96 -45.09
N THR A 381 30.10 -9.14 -44.06
CA THR A 381 30.83 -9.54 -42.87
C THR A 381 30.03 -9.16 -41.63
N PHE A 382 29.78 -10.14 -40.78
CA PHE A 382 29.11 -9.95 -39.49
C PHE A 382 30.06 -10.30 -38.35
N THR A 383 30.16 -9.42 -37.37
CA THR A 383 30.85 -9.71 -36.11
C THR A 383 29.81 -9.98 -35.04
N ILE A 384 29.81 -11.17 -34.44
CA ILE A 384 28.81 -11.59 -33.46
C ILE A 384 29.37 -11.37 -32.06
N LEU A 385 28.89 -10.34 -31.37
CA LEU A 385 29.29 -10.02 -29.99
C LEU A 385 28.11 -10.16 -29.02
N GLY A 386 28.27 -9.62 -27.81
CA GLY A 386 27.34 -9.75 -26.68
C GLY A 386 26.03 -8.98 -26.83
N ALA A 387 25.19 -9.07 -25.80
CA ALA A 387 23.83 -8.54 -25.78
C ALA A 387 23.76 -7.00 -25.94
N TRP A 388 24.81 -6.28 -25.54
CA TRP A 388 24.85 -4.81 -25.49
C TRP A 388 25.87 -4.18 -26.44
N ASP A 389 26.52 -5.00 -27.26
CA ASP A 389 27.68 -4.64 -28.07
C ASP A 389 27.33 -4.35 -29.53
N SER A 390 26.05 -4.18 -29.85
CA SER A 390 25.63 -3.96 -31.24
C SER A 390 26.11 -2.60 -31.75
N GLU A 391 26.87 -2.63 -32.85
CA GLU A 391 27.28 -1.45 -33.62
C GLU A 391 27.09 -1.75 -35.12
N PRO A 392 25.87 -1.59 -35.65
CA PRO A 392 25.53 -1.96 -37.02
C PRO A 392 26.42 -1.28 -38.08
N GLU A 393 26.85 -0.04 -37.82
CA GLU A 393 27.75 0.72 -38.71
C GLU A 393 29.13 0.05 -38.88
N LYS A 394 29.57 -0.72 -37.88
CA LYS A 394 30.83 -1.50 -37.91
C LYS A 394 30.60 -2.96 -38.29
N GLY A 395 29.38 -3.35 -38.66
CA GLY A 395 28.99 -4.74 -38.90
C GLY A 395 28.96 -5.61 -37.64
N ILE A 396 28.85 -4.99 -36.45
CA ILE A 396 28.78 -5.71 -35.17
C ILE A 396 27.31 -5.93 -34.81
N VAL A 397 26.91 -7.18 -34.69
CA VAL A 397 25.56 -7.60 -34.33
C VAL A 397 25.58 -8.37 -33.02
N THR A 398 24.52 -8.20 -32.22
CA THR A 398 24.36 -9.03 -31.02
C THR A 398 23.98 -10.46 -31.40
N TYR A 399 24.49 -11.43 -30.64
CA TYR A 399 24.10 -12.84 -30.75
C TYR A 399 22.58 -13.04 -30.63
N LEU A 400 21.84 -12.09 -30.04
CA LEU A 400 20.38 -12.14 -29.90
C LEU A 400 19.62 -11.78 -31.19
N THR A 401 20.29 -11.26 -32.22
CA THR A 401 19.64 -10.91 -33.50
C THR A 401 19.25 -12.16 -34.30
N PRO A 402 18.18 -12.12 -35.12
CA PRO A 402 17.82 -13.23 -36.00
C PRO A 402 18.95 -13.66 -36.95
N ILE A 403 19.72 -12.68 -37.44
CA ILE A 403 20.88 -12.90 -38.31
C ILE A 403 21.92 -13.74 -37.56
N ALA A 404 22.33 -13.31 -36.37
CA ALA A 404 23.31 -14.04 -35.57
C ALA A 404 22.79 -15.44 -35.17
N GLN A 405 21.52 -15.57 -34.76
CA GLN A 405 20.91 -16.85 -34.40
C GLN A 405 20.92 -17.85 -35.56
N SER A 406 20.75 -17.38 -36.80
CA SER A 406 20.80 -18.23 -37.99
C SER A 406 22.23 -18.70 -38.31
N LEU A 407 23.23 -17.92 -37.91
CA LEU A 407 24.65 -18.21 -38.10
C LEU A 407 25.26 -19.05 -36.97
N LEU A 408 24.78 -18.92 -35.72
CA LEU A 408 25.37 -19.59 -34.56
C LEU A 408 25.46 -21.12 -34.74
N ASN A 409 26.58 -21.70 -34.31
CA ASN A 409 26.95 -23.11 -34.41
C ASN A 409 27.10 -23.66 -35.84
N ARG A 410 27.07 -22.80 -36.87
CA ARG A 410 27.30 -23.19 -38.26
C ARG A 410 28.78 -23.22 -38.60
N LYS A 411 29.14 -23.99 -39.62
CA LYS A 411 30.53 -24.21 -40.07
C LYS A 411 30.80 -23.52 -41.40
N VAL A 412 32.09 -23.33 -41.68
CA VAL A 412 32.55 -22.89 -43.02
C VAL A 412 32.05 -23.89 -44.08
N GLY A 413 31.50 -23.35 -45.17
CA GLY A 413 30.91 -24.09 -46.27
C GLY A 413 29.41 -24.36 -46.13
N GLU A 414 28.80 -24.13 -44.95
CA GLU A 414 27.36 -24.30 -44.77
C GLU A 414 26.57 -23.12 -45.37
N GLU A 415 25.37 -23.43 -45.83
CA GLU A 415 24.39 -22.46 -46.32
C GLU A 415 23.36 -22.15 -45.24
N VAL A 416 23.00 -20.87 -45.12
CA VAL A 416 22.03 -20.36 -44.15
C VAL A 416 21.05 -19.43 -44.86
N GLU A 417 19.83 -19.37 -44.34
CA GLU A 417 18.80 -18.42 -44.78
C GLU A 417 18.49 -17.48 -43.62
N PHE A 418 18.56 -16.17 -43.87
CA PHE A 418 18.07 -15.17 -42.94
C PHE A 418 17.54 -13.95 -43.68
N GLU A 419 16.75 -13.15 -42.96
CA GLU A 419 16.18 -11.92 -43.49
C GLU A 419 17.18 -10.77 -43.36
N LEU A 420 17.42 -10.08 -44.47
CA LEU A 420 18.25 -8.88 -44.53
C LEU A 420 17.53 -7.82 -45.36
N ALA A 421 17.37 -6.62 -44.79
CA ALA A 421 16.65 -5.50 -45.40
C ALA A 421 15.21 -5.84 -45.87
N GLY A 422 14.50 -6.70 -45.13
CA GLY A 422 13.11 -7.07 -45.43
C GLY A 422 12.94 -8.19 -46.45
N ALA A 423 14.03 -8.80 -46.93
CA ALA A 423 14.00 -9.90 -47.88
C ALA A 423 14.75 -11.13 -47.33
N LYS A 424 14.16 -12.31 -47.52
CA LYS A 424 14.81 -13.60 -47.25
C LYS A 424 15.87 -13.86 -48.31
N LYS A 425 17.10 -14.13 -47.87
CA LYS A 425 18.25 -14.36 -48.74
C LYS A 425 19.02 -15.60 -48.28
N HIS A 426 19.65 -16.28 -49.23
CA HIS A 426 20.51 -17.44 -48.98
C HIS A 426 21.97 -17.02 -49.01
N PHE A 427 22.70 -17.42 -47.98
CA PHE A 427 24.12 -17.10 -47.81
C PHE A 427 24.93 -18.37 -47.58
N ARG A 428 26.17 -18.40 -48.08
CA ARG A 428 27.17 -19.40 -47.71
C ARG A 428 28.20 -18.80 -46.78
N ILE A 429 28.60 -19.53 -45.75
CA ILE A 429 29.68 -19.13 -44.83
C ILE A 429 31.03 -19.44 -45.47
N ASP A 430 31.81 -18.42 -45.81
CA ASP A 430 33.10 -18.60 -46.48
C ASP A 430 34.28 -18.62 -45.50
N ALA A 431 34.19 -17.90 -44.37
CA ALA A 431 35.23 -17.89 -43.35
C ALA A 431 34.70 -17.52 -41.96
N ILE A 432 35.35 -18.08 -40.93
CA ILE A 432 35.13 -17.75 -39.52
C ILE A 432 36.48 -17.34 -38.93
N GLU A 433 36.58 -16.11 -38.45
CA GLU A 433 37.79 -15.51 -37.90
C GLU A 433 37.53 -15.09 -36.44
N PRO A 434 38.53 -15.10 -35.55
CA PRO A 434 38.34 -14.60 -34.20
C PRO A 434 38.22 -13.07 -34.23
N TYR A 435 37.33 -12.51 -33.38
CA TYR A 435 37.30 -11.07 -33.15
C TYR A 435 38.62 -10.62 -32.52
N LYS A 436 39.20 -9.55 -33.06
CA LYS A 436 40.40 -8.93 -32.52
C LYS A 436 40.07 -7.49 -32.13
N THR A 437 40.17 -7.21 -30.84
CA THR A 437 40.19 -5.85 -30.31
C THR A 437 41.47 -5.17 -30.79
N VAL A 438 41.33 -4.02 -31.47
CA VAL A 438 42.46 -3.19 -31.93
C VAL A 438 43.03 -2.40 -30.77
#